data_AF-A0A231P746-F1
#
_entry.id   AF-A0A231P746-F1
#
_cell.length_a   1.000
_cell.length_b   1.000
_cell.length_c   1.000
_cell.angle_alpha   90.00
_cell.angle_beta   90.00
_cell.angle_gamma   90.00
#
_symmetry.space_group_name_H-M   'P 1'
#
loop_
_entity.id
_entity.type
_entity.pdbx_description
1 polymer ?
#
loop_
_entity_poly.entity_id
_entity_poly.type
_entity_poly.pdbx_seq_one_letter_code
_entity_poly.pdbx_strand_id
1 'polypeptide(L)'
;MTHRPTEEPARPVRPHPMDAAWSGSPPEPGAVDPAVLGALLRRHGWQRRGGAPGRYGRWTPPGPGGGTSLLVPESRAFPDSDDLLAEALLALSRSGAPSAREVLVSLAVPSDEIRWWQDVPAGPAGAAPWTAEERLRAAARRMLLAAALAGRARAGYHGARHRRAAA
;
A
#
# COMPACT_ATOMS: atom_id res chain seq x y z
N MET A 1 29.24 15.83 3.97
CA MET A 1 27.78 16.01 4.13
C MET A 1 27.51 17.50 4.04
N THR A 2 26.96 17.96 2.93
CA THR A 2 26.72 19.39 2.69
C THR A 2 25.30 19.68 3.18
N HIS A 3 25.18 20.34 4.33
CA HIS A 3 23.87 20.73 4.85
C HIS A 3 23.29 21.87 3.99
N ARG A 4 22.01 21.74 3.68
CA ARG A 4 21.22 22.73 2.95
C ARG A 4 21.10 24.02 3.80
N PRO A 5 21.32 25.22 3.24
CA PRO A 5 21.09 26.48 3.95
C PRO A 5 19.60 26.63 4.28
N THR A 6 19.29 27.04 5.52
CA THR A 6 17.94 27.15 6.10
C THR A 6 17.02 28.16 5.40
N GLU A 7 17.54 28.98 4.48
CA GLU A 7 16.80 30.09 3.84
C GLU A 7 16.22 29.76 2.47
N GLU A 8 16.40 28.53 1.96
CA GLU A 8 15.79 28.16 0.68
C GLU A 8 14.28 27.91 0.87
N PRO A 9 13.37 28.63 0.18
CA PRO A 9 11.95 28.37 0.30
C PRO A 9 11.68 26.91 -0.05
N ALA A 10 10.93 26.23 0.82
CA ALA A 10 10.60 24.83 0.64
C ALA A 10 10.03 24.65 -0.78
N ARG A 11 10.67 23.77 -1.58
CA ARG A 11 10.11 23.41 -2.89
C ARG A 11 8.65 23.01 -2.67
N PRO A 12 7.71 23.48 -3.49
CA PRO A 12 6.32 23.08 -3.37
C PRO A 12 6.28 21.54 -3.40
N VAL A 13 5.92 20.97 -2.26
CA VAL A 13 5.75 19.53 -2.11
C VAL A 13 4.60 19.17 -3.03
N ARG A 14 4.79 18.21 -3.95
CA ARG A 14 3.67 17.66 -4.72
C ARG A 14 2.58 17.27 -3.71
N PRO A 15 1.32 17.72 -3.90
CA PRO A 15 0.24 17.31 -3.02
C PRO A 15 0.23 15.78 -2.90
N HIS A 16 0.04 15.29 -1.67
CA HIS A 16 0.03 13.86 -1.41
C HIS A 16 -1.12 13.25 -2.24
N PRO A 17 -0.99 12.07 -2.87
CA PRO A 17 -2.07 11.50 -3.68
C PRO A 17 -3.40 11.29 -2.94
N MET A 18 -3.40 11.34 -1.61
CA MET A 18 -4.62 11.34 -0.78
C MET A 18 -5.31 12.71 -0.69
N ASP A 19 -4.58 13.81 -0.91
CA ASP A 19 -5.13 15.17 -0.96
C ASP A 19 -5.82 15.45 -2.30
N ALA A 20 -5.51 14.66 -3.33
CA ALA A 20 -6.36 14.52 -4.52
C ALA A 20 -7.60 13.69 -4.15
N ALA A 21 -8.46 14.27 -3.30
CA ALA A 21 -9.74 13.69 -2.96
C ALA A 21 -10.48 13.38 -4.26
N TRP A 22 -10.75 12.09 -4.51
CA TRP A 22 -11.57 11.68 -5.63
C TRP A 22 -12.86 12.51 -5.64
N SER A 23 -13.10 13.24 -6.72
CA SER A 23 -14.19 14.21 -6.87
C SER A 23 -15.59 13.56 -6.94
N GLY A 24 -15.68 12.24 -6.77
CA GLY A 24 -16.92 11.47 -6.91
C GLY A 24 -17.35 11.26 -8.36
N SER A 25 -16.75 11.95 -9.32
CA SER A 25 -17.01 11.72 -10.74
C SER A 25 -16.28 10.47 -11.22
N PRO A 26 -16.93 9.58 -12.00
CA PRO A 26 -16.24 8.51 -12.69
C PRO A 26 -15.20 9.08 -13.67
N PRO A 27 -14.11 8.34 -13.95
CA PRO A 27 -13.15 8.72 -14.99
C PRO A 27 -13.81 8.70 -16.37
N GLU A 28 -13.23 9.46 -17.31
CA GLU A 28 -13.68 9.47 -18.70
C GLU A 28 -13.56 8.06 -19.32
N PRO A 29 -14.62 7.50 -19.93
CA PRO A 29 -14.61 6.14 -20.47
C PRO A 29 -13.49 5.92 -21.49
N GLY A 30 -13.28 6.91 -22.36
CA GLY A 30 -12.22 6.93 -23.38
C GLY A 30 -10.81 6.96 -22.80
N ALA A 31 -10.62 7.19 -21.51
CA ALA A 31 -9.32 7.12 -20.83
C ALA A 31 -9.08 5.79 -20.08
N VAL A 32 -10.10 4.94 -19.91
CA VAL A 32 -10.01 3.68 -19.15
C VAL A 32 -9.70 2.47 -20.04
N ASP A 33 -8.57 1.81 -19.80
CA ASP A 33 -8.28 0.51 -20.42
C ASP A 33 -9.18 -0.60 -19.81
N PRO A 34 -9.97 -1.34 -20.62
CA PRO A 34 -10.80 -2.44 -20.12
C PRO A 34 -10.02 -3.53 -19.37
N ALA A 35 -8.76 -3.80 -19.77
CA ALA A 35 -7.92 -4.78 -19.11
C ALA A 35 -7.52 -4.32 -17.69
N VAL A 36 -7.22 -3.03 -17.53
CA VAL A 36 -6.93 -2.41 -16.23
C VAL A 36 -8.17 -2.45 -15.34
N LEU A 37 -9.33 -2.07 -15.87
CA LEU A 37 -10.60 -2.16 -15.14
C LEU A 37 -10.88 -3.61 -14.68
N GLY A 38 -10.70 -4.61 -15.56
CA GLY A 38 -10.86 -6.02 -15.21
C GLY A 38 -9.84 -6.53 -14.18
N ALA A 39 -8.61 -6.01 -14.18
CA ALA A 39 -7.61 -6.33 -13.16
C ALA A 39 -7.99 -5.75 -11.79
N LEU A 40 -8.41 -4.48 -11.74
CA LEU A 40 -8.87 -3.82 -10.52
C LEU A 40 -10.11 -4.49 -9.94
N LEU A 41 -11.09 -4.83 -10.77
CA LEU A 41 -12.28 -5.56 -10.33
C LEU A 41 -11.91 -6.87 -9.62
N ARG A 42 -11.03 -7.70 -10.21
CA ARG A 42 -10.54 -8.93 -9.55
C ARG A 42 -9.83 -8.65 -8.24
N ARG A 43 -8.95 -7.65 -8.23
CA ARG A 43 -8.18 -7.26 -7.04
C ARG A 43 -9.11 -6.91 -5.88
N HIS A 44 -10.20 -6.21 -6.16
CA HIS A 44 -11.20 -5.81 -5.16
C HIS A 44 -12.33 -6.84 -4.97
N GLY A 45 -12.09 -8.10 -5.34
CA GLY A 45 -12.97 -9.23 -5.02
C GLY A 45 -14.18 -9.40 -5.93
N TRP A 46 -14.29 -8.63 -7.02
CA TRP A 46 -15.35 -8.84 -8.01
C TRP A 46 -15.11 -10.14 -8.78
N GLN A 47 -16.19 -10.88 -9.01
CA GLN A 47 -16.14 -12.17 -9.68
C GLN A 47 -16.64 -12.06 -11.12
N ARG A 48 -15.88 -12.59 -12.07
CA ARG A 48 -16.36 -12.73 -13.45
C ARG A 48 -17.28 -13.96 -13.54
N ARG A 49 -18.58 -13.76 -13.77
CA ARG A 49 -19.62 -14.81 -13.80
C ARG A 49 -20.15 -15.11 -15.21
N GLY A 50 -19.32 -14.93 -16.22
CA GLY A 50 -19.66 -15.17 -17.63
C GLY A 50 -19.53 -13.92 -18.48
N GLY A 51 -20.28 -13.89 -19.59
CA GLY A 51 -20.16 -12.90 -20.65
C GLY A 51 -19.99 -13.59 -22.00
N ALA A 52 -19.99 -12.82 -23.08
CA ALA A 52 -19.67 -13.33 -24.41
C ALA A 52 -18.13 -13.35 -24.57
N PRO A 53 -17.48 -14.54 -24.61
CA PRO A 53 -16.03 -14.62 -24.77
C PRO A 53 -15.59 -13.88 -26.02
N GLY A 54 -14.50 -13.13 -25.91
CA GLY A 54 -14.00 -12.28 -26.99
C GLY A 54 -14.73 -10.95 -27.11
N ARG A 55 -15.82 -10.68 -26.37
CA ARG A 55 -16.58 -9.41 -26.45
C ARG A 55 -16.66 -8.68 -25.13
N TYR A 56 -17.25 -9.29 -24.10
CA TYR A 56 -17.38 -8.68 -22.77
C TYR A 56 -17.44 -9.71 -21.65
N GLY A 57 -16.99 -9.31 -20.46
CA GLY A 57 -17.14 -10.04 -19.21
C GLY A 57 -18.22 -9.43 -18.32
N ARG A 58 -19.04 -10.29 -17.69
CA ARG A 58 -19.99 -9.90 -16.65
C ARG A 58 -19.34 -10.05 -15.27
N TRP A 59 -19.26 -8.95 -14.54
CA TRP A 59 -18.63 -8.86 -13.22
C TRP A 59 -19.67 -8.64 -12.12
N THR A 60 -19.60 -9.41 -11.04
CA THR A 60 -20.50 -9.29 -9.89
C THR A 60 -19.74 -8.81 -8.65
N PRO A 61 -20.34 -7.92 -7.83
CA PRO A 61 -19.67 -7.38 -6.64
C PRO A 61 -19.43 -8.47 -5.59
N PRO A 62 -18.40 -8.31 -4.74
CA PRO A 62 -18.19 -9.18 -3.58
C PRO A 62 -19.30 -9.03 -2.54
N GLY A 63 -19.57 -10.11 -1.79
CA GLY A 63 -20.48 -10.12 -0.64
C GLY A 63 -21.85 -10.75 -0.90
N PRO A 64 -22.64 -11.01 0.16
CA PRO A 64 -23.84 -11.84 0.13
C PRO A 64 -25.07 -11.17 -0.52
N GLY A 65 -24.95 -9.96 -1.07
CA GLY A 65 -26.08 -9.14 -1.52
C GLY A 65 -26.20 -8.92 -3.03
N GLY A 66 -25.42 -9.61 -3.87
CA GLY A 66 -25.60 -9.63 -5.33
C GLY A 66 -25.96 -8.28 -5.95
N GLY A 67 -25.13 -7.25 -5.74
CA GLY A 67 -25.36 -5.91 -6.28
C GLY A 67 -25.27 -5.85 -7.81
N THR A 68 -25.41 -4.63 -8.36
CA THR A 68 -25.40 -4.37 -9.80
C THR A 68 -24.21 -5.04 -10.49
N SER A 69 -24.52 -5.90 -11.47
CA SER A 69 -23.50 -6.54 -12.30
C SER A 69 -23.02 -5.57 -13.38
N LEU A 70 -21.72 -5.61 -13.68
CA LEU A 70 -21.10 -4.77 -14.70
C LEU A 70 -20.82 -5.58 -15.95
N LEU A 71 -20.95 -4.95 -17.11
CA LEU A 71 -20.45 -5.48 -18.37
C LEU A 71 -19.19 -4.70 -18.74
N VAL A 72 -18.06 -5.39 -18.82
CA VAL A 72 -16.78 -4.77 -19.17
C VAL A 72 -16.32 -5.37 -20.49
N PRO A 73 -16.04 -4.57 -21.54
CA PRO A 73 -15.58 -5.09 -22.81
C PRO A 73 -14.22 -5.79 -22.63
N GLU A 74 -13.94 -6.80 -23.45
CA GLU A 74 -12.64 -7.50 -23.40
C GLU A 74 -11.52 -6.68 -24.08
N SER A 75 -11.89 -5.83 -25.04
CA SER A 75 -10.97 -5.01 -25.83
C SER A 75 -11.69 -3.75 -26.31
N ARG A 76 -10.93 -2.69 -26.59
CA ARG A 76 -11.44 -1.48 -27.25
C ARG A 76 -11.66 -1.63 -28.76
N ALA A 77 -11.31 -2.77 -29.33
CA ALA A 77 -11.50 -3.03 -30.76
C ALA A 77 -12.97 -3.10 -31.19
N PHE A 78 -13.90 -3.19 -30.24
CA PHE A 78 -15.33 -3.27 -30.52
C PHE A 78 -15.98 -1.88 -30.55
N PRO A 79 -16.93 -1.64 -31.47
CA PRO A 79 -17.54 -0.32 -31.64
C PRO A 79 -18.37 0.14 -30.43
N ASP A 80 -18.87 -0.80 -29.61
CA ASP A 80 -19.67 -0.56 -28.40
C ASP A 80 -18.83 -0.46 -27.12
N SER A 81 -17.50 -0.45 -27.23
CA SER A 81 -16.60 -0.48 -26.06
C SER A 81 -16.75 0.74 -25.16
N ASP A 82 -16.83 1.94 -25.75
CA ASP A 82 -16.92 3.19 -24.99
C ASP A 82 -18.26 3.30 -24.26
N ASP A 83 -19.36 2.87 -24.90
CA ASP A 83 -20.69 2.81 -24.29
C ASP A 83 -20.71 1.81 -23.11
N LEU A 84 -20.14 0.62 -23.29
CA LEU A 84 -20.03 -0.38 -22.22
C LEU A 84 -19.18 0.12 -21.05
N LEU A 85 -18.08 0.82 -21.33
CA LEU A 85 -17.24 1.43 -20.30
C LEU A 85 -17.99 2.55 -19.57
N ALA A 86 -18.70 3.42 -20.30
CA ALA A 86 -19.50 4.49 -19.70
C ALA A 86 -20.55 3.94 -18.72
N GLU A 87 -21.30 2.93 -19.17
CA GLU A 87 -22.30 2.26 -18.33
C GLU A 87 -21.67 1.55 -17.13
N ALA A 88 -20.54 0.86 -17.32
CA ALA A 88 -19.84 0.18 -16.22
C ALA A 88 -19.33 1.17 -15.16
N LEU A 89 -18.75 2.30 -15.58
CA LEU A 89 -18.22 3.33 -14.68
C LEU A 89 -19.36 4.06 -13.95
N LEU A 90 -20.47 4.33 -14.62
CA LEU A 90 -21.68 4.89 -14.00
C LEU A 90 -22.36 3.91 -13.03
N ALA A 91 -22.36 2.62 -13.35
CA ALA A 91 -22.87 1.60 -12.44
C ALA A 91 -21.96 1.42 -11.22
N LEU A 92 -20.63 1.51 -11.41
CA LEU A 92 -19.66 1.51 -10.32
C LEU A 92 -19.84 2.72 -9.40
N SER A 93 -20.00 3.93 -9.94
CA SER A 93 -20.14 5.15 -9.14
C SER A 93 -21.42 5.17 -8.30
N ARG A 94 -22.46 4.45 -8.75
CA ARG A 94 -23.73 4.27 -8.02
C ARG A 94 -23.76 3.02 -7.14
N SER A 95 -22.72 2.19 -7.17
CA SER A 95 -22.70 0.95 -6.41
C SER A 95 -22.50 1.21 -4.93
N GLY A 96 -23.32 0.57 -4.09
CA GLY A 96 -23.16 0.61 -2.63
C GLY A 96 -22.04 -0.29 -2.09
N ALA A 97 -21.36 -1.05 -2.96
CA ALA A 97 -20.25 -1.91 -2.53
C ALA A 97 -19.01 -1.06 -2.18
N PRO A 98 -18.41 -1.20 -0.99
CA PRO A 98 -17.21 -0.44 -0.63
C PRO A 98 -16.07 -0.59 -1.64
N SER A 99 -15.92 -1.78 -2.23
CA SER A 99 -14.95 -2.08 -3.27
C SER A 99 -15.13 -1.28 -4.57
N ALA A 100 -16.35 -0.80 -4.88
CA ALA A 100 -16.58 0.00 -6.08
C ALA A 100 -15.87 1.36 -6.01
N ARG A 101 -15.94 2.01 -4.85
CA ARG A 101 -15.21 3.25 -4.57
C ARG A 101 -13.71 3.05 -4.69
N GLU A 102 -13.17 1.95 -4.17
CA GLU A 102 -11.74 1.65 -4.25
C GLU A 102 -11.26 1.44 -5.70
N VAL A 103 -12.08 0.79 -6.53
CA VAL A 103 -11.80 0.63 -7.97
C VAL A 103 -11.75 1.99 -8.66
N LEU A 104 -12.73 2.87 -8.42
CA LEU A 104 -12.77 4.20 -9.04
C LEU A 104 -11.60 5.09 -8.61
N VAL A 105 -11.22 5.05 -7.34
CA VAL A 105 -10.03 5.75 -6.84
C VAL A 105 -8.75 5.21 -7.51
N SER A 106 -8.64 3.88 -7.65
CA SER A 106 -7.48 3.24 -8.27
C SER A 106 -7.38 3.52 -9.78
N LEU A 107 -8.49 3.80 -10.46
CA LEU A 107 -8.50 4.27 -11.85
C LEU A 107 -8.10 5.74 -11.98
N ALA A 108 -8.48 6.58 -11.02
CA ALA A 108 -8.25 8.02 -11.07
C ALA A 108 -6.82 8.43 -10.69
N VAL A 109 -6.14 7.63 -9.86
CA VAL A 109 -4.80 7.95 -9.35
C VAL A 109 -3.78 6.99 -9.97
N PRO A 110 -2.87 7.45 -10.85
CA PRO A 110 -1.73 6.67 -11.29
C PRO A 110 -0.91 6.26 -10.05
N SER A 111 -0.95 4.98 -9.69
CA SER A 111 -0.31 4.50 -8.47
C SER A 111 0.34 3.15 -8.75
N ASP A 112 1.63 3.05 -8.41
CA ASP A 112 2.29 1.76 -8.32
C ASP A 112 1.78 1.04 -7.07
N GLU A 113 1.30 -0.20 -7.22
CA GLU A 113 0.92 -1.02 -6.08
C GLU A 113 2.17 -1.60 -5.42
N ILE A 114 2.49 -1.13 -4.21
CA ILE A 114 3.54 -1.73 -3.39
C ILE A 114 2.90 -2.68 -2.39
N ARG A 115 3.14 -3.99 -2.56
CA ARG A 115 2.71 -5.01 -1.60
C ARG A 115 3.86 -5.37 -0.68
N TRP A 116 3.65 -5.13 0.61
CA TRP A 116 4.54 -5.60 1.66
C TRP A 116 3.93 -6.85 2.28
N TRP A 117 4.69 -7.92 2.30
CA TRP A 117 4.35 -9.15 2.99
C TRP A 117 5.52 -9.49 3.90
N GLN A 118 5.19 -10.03 5.07
CA GLN A 118 6.18 -10.49 6.04
C GLN A 118 5.96 -11.98 6.21
N ASP A 119 6.97 -12.78 5.83
CA ASP A 119 7.03 -14.17 6.27
C ASP A 119 7.24 -14.21 7.78
N VAL A 120 6.25 -14.71 8.50
CA VAL A 120 6.37 -15.03 9.93
C VAL A 120 6.63 -16.53 10.03
N PRO A 121 7.82 -16.97 10.49
CA PRO A 121 8.12 -18.39 10.64
C PRO A 121 7.08 -19.09 11.53
N ALA A 122 6.57 -20.23 11.08
CA ALA A 122 5.70 -21.06 11.91
C ALA A 122 6.51 -21.64 13.09
N GLY A 123 6.32 -21.06 14.27
CA GLY A 123 6.91 -21.47 15.54
C GLY A 123 6.30 -20.62 16.67
N PRO A 124 6.68 -20.79 17.95
CA PRO A 124 6.17 -19.96 19.06
C PRO A 124 6.62 -18.48 18.99
N ALA A 125 7.04 -18.00 17.80
CA ALA A 125 7.25 -16.60 17.48
C ALA A 125 5.88 -15.93 17.28
N GLY A 126 5.32 -15.44 18.38
CA GLY A 126 4.04 -14.73 18.38
C GLY A 126 3.36 -14.67 19.75
N ALA A 127 3.88 -15.40 20.74
CA ALA A 127 3.28 -15.44 22.08
C ALA A 127 3.92 -14.46 23.09
N ALA A 128 5.02 -13.78 22.73
CA ALA A 128 5.61 -12.79 23.61
C ALA A 128 4.88 -11.44 23.42
N PRO A 129 4.29 -10.85 24.48
CA PRO A 129 3.79 -9.48 24.40
C PRO A 129 4.89 -8.55 23.88
N TRP A 130 4.57 -7.60 23.02
CA TRP A 130 5.52 -6.65 22.42
C TRP A 130 6.53 -6.06 23.42
N THR A 131 6.05 -5.75 24.64
CA THR A 131 6.90 -5.22 25.73
C THR A 131 7.94 -6.20 26.23
N ALA A 132 7.65 -7.51 26.22
CA ALA A 132 8.60 -8.57 26.56
C ALA A 132 9.69 -8.71 25.49
N GLU A 133 9.32 -8.64 24.21
CA GLU A 133 10.28 -8.67 23.11
C GLU A 133 11.24 -7.47 23.15
N GLU A 134 10.72 -6.26 23.37
CA GLU A 134 11.53 -5.05 23.51
C GLU A 134 12.51 -5.14 24.67
N ARG A 135 12.05 -5.67 25.82
CA ARG A 135 12.93 -5.91 26.97
C ARG A 135 14.04 -6.92 26.67
N LEU A 136 13.72 -7.99 25.95
CA LEU A 136 14.70 -9.01 25.55
C LEU A 136 15.73 -8.43 24.57
N ARG A 137 15.30 -7.68 23.54
CA ARG A 137 16.21 -6.99 22.60
C ARG A 137 17.13 -6.01 23.32
N ALA A 138 16.58 -5.20 24.23
CA ALA A 138 17.35 -4.24 25.02
C ALA A 138 18.34 -4.92 25.97
N ALA A 139 17.96 -6.04 26.60
CA ALA A 139 18.86 -6.82 27.44
C ALA A 139 20.01 -7.44 26.63
N ALA A 140 19.71 -8.07 25.49
CA ALA A 140 20.71 -8.64 24.59
C ALA A 140 21.72 -7.57 24.12
N ARG A 141 21.24 -6.38 23.73
CA ARG A 141 22.10 -5.26 23.34
C ARG A 141 23.02 -4.82 24.48
N ARG A 142 22.51 -4.68 25.70
CA ARG A 142 23.32 -4.30 26.87
C ARG A 142 24.38 -5.34 27.19
N MET A 143 24.03 -6.63 27.11
CA MET A 143 24.97 -7.72 27.34
C MET A 143 26.10 -7.72 26.32
N LEU A 144 25.79 -7.56 25.03
CA LEU A 144 26.79 -7.49 23.97
C LEU A 144 27.70 -6.26 24.12
N LEU A 145 27.15 -5.11 24.51
CA LEU A 145 27.94 -3.91 24.82
C LEU A 145 28.86 -4.12 26.03
N ALA A 146 28.37 -4.74 27.10
CA ALA A 146 29.17 -5.05 28.27
C ALA A 146 30.32 -6.02 27.92
N ALA A 147 30.04 -7.06 27.13
CA ALA A 147 31.05 -7.99 26.64
C ALA A 147 32.11 -7.30 25.76
N ALA A 148 31.69 -6.41 24.85
CA ALA A 148 32.60 -5.63 24.02
C ALA A 148 33.51 -4.69 24.85
N LEU A 149 32.97 -4.08 25.90
CA LEU A 149 33.75 -3.25 26.83
C LEU A 149 34.71 -4.09 27.68
N ALA A 150 34.30 -5.27 28.14
CA ALA A 150 35.13 -6.18 28.91
C ALA A 150 36.27 -6.79 28.07
N GLY A 151 36.03 -7.07 26.79
CA GLY A 151 37.03 -7.57 25.84
C GLY A 151 38.05 -6.52 25.39
N ARG A 152 37.82 -5.23 25.69
CA ARG A 152 38.78 -4.18 25.38
C ARG A 152 39.94 -4.25 26.39
N ALA A 153 41.10 -4.73 25.94
CA ALA A 153 42.33 -4.69 26.72
C ALA A 153 42.55 -3.28 27.27
N ARG A 154 42.91 -3.19 28.56
CA ARG A 154 43.26 -1.93 29.23
C ARG A 154 44.53 -1.40 28.57
N ALA A 155 44.38 -0.62 27.49
CA ALA A 155 45.50 0.06 26.87
C ALA A 155 46.17 0.88 27.98
N GLY A 156 47.41 0.51 28.31
CA GLY A 156 48.21 1.13 29.36
C GLY A 156 48.56 2.57 28.99
N TYR A 157 47.57 3.45 29.01
CA TYR A 157 47.78 4.88 28.89
C TYR A 157 47.78 5.49 30.28
N HIS A 158 48.94 6.05 30.64
CA HIS A 158 49.31 6.51 31.97
C HIS A 158 48.44 7.66 32.54
N GLY A 159 47.52 8.23 31.73
CA GLY A 159 46.73 9.43 32.06
C GLY A 159 45.41 9.21 32.80
N ALA A 160 44.98 7.99 33.09
CA ALA A 160 43.66 7.72 33.72
C ALA A 160 43.62 7.84 35.25
N ARG A 161 44.67 8.41 35.88
CA ARG A 161 44.83 8.48 37.36
C ARG A 161 44.07 9.66 38.00
N HIS A 162 43.44 10.53 37.20
CA HIS A 162 42.91 11.82 37.67
C HIS A 162 41.47 12.15 37.26
N ARG A 163 40.63 11.19 36.85
CA ARG A 163 39.20 11.48 36.73
C ARG A 163 38.50 11.25 38.07
N ARG A 164 38.07 12.36 38.70
CA ARG A 164 37.20 12.38 39.88
C ARG A 164 35.91 11.62 39.58
N ALA A 165 35.49 10.79 40.53
CA ALA A 165 34.18 10.14 40.51
C ALA A 165 33.08 11.21 40.50
N ALA A 166 32.10 11.07 39.61
CA ALA A 166 30.89 11.87 39.63
C ALA A 166 29.90 11.25 40.64
N ALA A 167 29.26 12.13 41.42
CA ALA A 167 28.20 11.84 42.38
C ALA A 167 26.89 11.45 41.69
#